data_AF-A0A1V9YFR0-F1
#
_entry.id   AF-A0A1V9YFR0-F1
#
_cell.length_a   1.000
_cell.length_b   1.000
_cell.length_c   1.000
_cell.angle_alpha   90.00
_cell.angle_beta   90.00
_cell.angle_gamma   90.00
#
_symmetry.space_group_name_H-M   'P 1'
#
loop_
_entity.id
_entity.type
_entity.pdbx_description
1 polymer ?
#
loop_
_entity_poly.entity_id
_entity_poly.type
_entity_poly.pdbx_seq_one_letter_code
_entity_poly.pdbx_strand_id
1 'polypeptide(L)'
;MAVKRTADTTPIDTAPTKRATRSTTKTSSAPAAQVAKAKAASKPKASKAKNSKVKTTEPVTAPAAAAPTIDETTPAAAASFQRKVDDHLRNSCYHNGATVVGDYDVMLNQVEIKATTSKNKFYRLQLLAYPTGQHDVWTRWGRVGEAGDSMLLAKGATWDLATATAAFEKKFKDKTKNAWGVPFVPKKGSYEIVELDAAACAVDAPVVLETGPTAPSALPGPTQELLRMIFDKDMFRSALTAMELDPARMPLGTLSAAQIAKGVAILDSLQAGTGDKQELSAKFYQLIPHAFGRSTIPPVLATPEQIEAKYAMLATLHDIVVAQDVQKASAATALVAHPIDRDYAQLQADLDLVDPTSDTYATLTEYIRATSGNGLCGLRDIWAVRRSGEDASFAAFDAVDNHRLLWHGTNVAVVAAILKSGLRIMPSSGGRVGKGIYLANMLQKSRQYVCAARYKGETIGCVFLVEAALGRMHEITSDDSSITKAPTGSDSVLAKGRIHPDAAHDRHLNLDGRDVTVNCGPQVSSGVQSSFQHDEYLVYQEAQQRLRYILTFKL
;
A
#
# COMPACT_ATOMS: atom_id res chain seq x y z
N MET A 1 -58.42 -46.65 36.18
CA MET A 1 -58.06 -45.65 37.22
C MET A 1 -57.16 -44.63 36.54
N ALA A 2 -57.64 -43.46 36.07
CA ALA A 2 -58.15 -42.32 36.85
C ALA A 2 -57.08 -41.90 37.89
N VAL A 3 -56.51 -40.69 37.88
CA VAL A 3 -57.19 -39.42 38.19
C VAL A 3 -56.27 -38.19 37.96
N LYS A 4 -56.81 -37.17 37.25
CA LYS A 4 -56.76 -35.68 37.38
C LYS A 4 -55.44 -34.90 37.24
N ARG A 5 -55.33 -33.95 36.28
CA ARG A 5 -55.93 -32.58 36.12
C ARG A 5 -55.24 -31.55 37.06
N THR A 6 -54.83 -30.33 36.68
CA THR A 6 -55.51 -29.22 35.94
C THR A 6 -54.46 -28.20 35.43
N ALA A 7 -54.56 -27.67 34.20
CA ALA A 7 -54.97 -26.29 33.77
C ALA A 7 -53.93 -25.17 34.10
N ASP A 8 -53.57 -24.22 33.23
CA ASP A 8 -54.49 -23.32 32.51
C ASP A 8 -53.81 -22.51 31.35
N THR A 9 -54.62 -22.19 30.32
CA THR A 9 -54.73 -21.00 29.42
C THR A 9 -53.49 -20.20 28.94
N THR A 10 -53.34 -19.65 27.72
CA THR A 10 -54.02 -19.56 26.40
C THR A 10 -53.03 -18.87 25.42
N PRO A 11 -53.06 -19.14 24.09
CA PRO A 11 -52.20 -18.48 23.09
C PRO A 11 -52.95 -17.39 22.30
N ILE A 12 -52.23 -16.38 21.79
CA ILE A 12 -52.74 -15.48 20.74
C ILE A 12 -51.80 -15.57 19.53
N ASP A 13 -52.40 -16.06 18.46
CA ASP A 13 -51.91 -16.12 17.08
C ASP A 13 -52.48 -14.91 16.33
N THR A 14 -51.75 -14.32 15.38
CA THR A 14 -52.35 -13.71 14.19
C THR A 14 -51.28 -13.36 13.14
N ALA A 15 -51.56 -13.85 11.94
CA ALA A 15 -50.78 -13.78 10.72
C ALA A 15 -51.08 -12.47 9.90
N PRO A 16 -50.47 -12.27 8.71
CA PRO A 16 -50.10 -10.97 8.14
C PRO A 16 -51.13 -10.37 7.17
N THR A 17 -50.98 -9.08 6.83
CA THR A 17 -51.80 -8.39 5.81
C THR A 17 -50.98 -7.80 4.66
N LYS A 18 -51.53 -7.96 3.44
CA LYS A 18 -51.00 -7.57 2.12
C LYS A 18 -51.52 -6.17 1.67
N ARG A 19 -50.64 -5.41 1.01
CA ARG A 19 -50.71 -4.78 -0.35
C ARG A 19 -51.94 -3.93 -0.79
N ALA A 20 -51.68 -2.72 -1.33
CA ALA A 20 -52.27 -2.10 -2.56
C ALA A 20 -51.69 -0.65 -2.74
N THR A 21 -51.00 -0.23 -3.81
CA THR A 21 -51.36 0.20 -5.20
C THR A 21 -52.29 1.42 -5.38
N ARG A 22 -51.78 2.50 -6.01
CA ARG A 22 -52.26 3.29 -7.21
C ARG A 22 -51.89 4.80 -7.12
N SER A 23 -51.17 5.38 -8.10
CA SER A 23 -51.63 6.15 -9.31
C SER A 23 -52.42 7.44 -8.94
N THR A 24 -52.24 8.66 -9.45
CA THR A 24 -51.69 9.37 -10.64
C THR A 24 -51.82 10.88 -10.28
N THR A 25 -51.19 11.91 -10.88
CA THR A 25 -51.46 12.51 -12.22
C THR A 25 -50.60 13.78 -12.44
N LYS A 26 -50.16 13.96 -13.71
CA LYS A 26 -49.77 15.15 -14.52
C LYS A 26 -49.88 16.60 -13.99
N THR A 27 -48.88 17.43 -14.37
CA THR A 27 -48.96 18.66 -15.24
C THR A 27 -47.54 19.29 -15.38
N SER A 28 -46.87 19.27 -16.53
CA SER A 28 -46.80 20.28 -17.61
C SER A 28 -46.51 21.74 -17.18
N SER A 29 -45.31 22.25 -17.49
CA SER A 29 -45.10 23.50 -18.28
C SER A 29 -43.61 23.87 -18.38
N ALA A 30 -43.12 23.98 -19.61
CA ALA A 30 -42.10 24.97 -20.01
C ALA A 30 -42.87 26.18 -20.58
N PRO A 31 -42.30 27.40 -20.71
CA PRO A 31 -41.29 27.65 -21.75
C PRO A 31 -40.23 28.75 -21.47
N ALA A 32 -39.13 28.64 -22.24
CA ALA A 32 -38.37 29.68 -22.95
C ALA A 32 -37.96 31.01 -22.27
N ALA A 33 -36.64 31.27 -22.29
CA ALA A 33 -36.09 32.52 -22.83
C ALA A 33 -34.66 32.31 -23.37
N GLN A 34 -34.49 32.56 -24.66
CA GLN A 34 -33.23 32.73 -25.38
C GLN A 34 -32.76 34.19 -25.26
N VAL A 35 -31.45 34.42 -25.08
CA VAL A 35 -30.68 35.53 -25.69
C VAL A 35 -29.22 35.02 -25.81
N ALA A 36 -28.74 34.51 -26.95
CA ALA A 36 -28.17 35.20 -28.11
C ALA A 36 -26.80 35.91 -27.88
N LYS A 37 -25.76 35.22 -28.37
CA LYS A 37 -24.59 35.69 -29.18
C LYS A 37 -23.77 36.92 -28.75
N ALA A 38 -22.45 36.71 -28.64
CA ALA A 38 -21.46 37.45 -29.44
C ALA A 38 -20.14 36.66 -29.61
N LYS A 39 -19.75 36.48 -30.88
CA LYS A 39 -18.41 36.08 -31.37
C LYS A 39 -17.66 37.34 -31.80
N ALA A 40 -16.37 37.43 -31.50
CA ALA A 40 -15.31 38.05 -32.34
C ALA A 40 -13.96 37.78 -31.61
N ALA A 41 -13.01 36.98 -32.10
CA ALA A 41 -12.13 37.13 -33.26
C ALA A 41 -11.22 38.38 -33.21
N SER A 42 -9.93 38.19 -32.93
CA SER A 42 -8.80 38.49 -33.85
C SER A 42 -7.48 38.78 -33.11
N LYS A 43 -6.39 38.19 -33.64
CA LYS A 43 -4.98 38.61 -33.45
C LYS A 43 -4.76 39.99 -34.09
N PRO A 44 -3.64 40.65 -33.75
CA PRO A 44 -2.61 40.82 -34.78
C PRO A 44 -1.17 40.56 -34.31
N LYS A 45 -0.29 40.47 -35.30
CA LYS A 45 1.17 40.23 -35.26
C LYS A 45 1.90 41.50 -35.73
N ALA A 46 3.22 41.53 -35.49
CA ALA A 46 4.30 42.36 -36.08
C ALA A 46 4.66 43.63 -35.25
N SER A 47 5.92 44.07 -35.10
CA SER A 47 7.09 43.97 -35.99
C SER A 47 8.44 44.25 -35.30
N LYS A 48 9.54 44.10 -36.07
CA LYS A 48 11.00 44.10 -35.80
C LYS A 48 11.64 45.47 -35.42
N ALA A 49 12.77 45.43 -34.70
CA ALA A 49 14.01 46.21 -34.91
C ALA A 49 15.16 45.58 -34.05
N LYS A 50 16.19 44.90 -34.60
CA LYS A 50 17.51 45.31 -35.13
C LYS A 50 18.47 46.11 -34.20
N ASN A 51 19.50 45.38 -33.74
CA ASN A 51 20.95 45.66 -33.76
C ASN A 51 21.59 46.64 -32.75
N SER A 52 22.50 46.15 -31.89
CA SER A 52 23.90 46.61 -31.85
C SER A 52 24.78 45.67 -30.99
N LYS A 53 26.06 45.66 -31.34
CA LYS A 53 27.11 44.70 -31.00
C LYS A 53 28.19 45.46 -30.23
N VAL A 54 28.58 45.02 -29.03
CA VAL A 54 29.84 45.43 -28.39
C VAL A 54 30.51 44.19 -27.79
N LYS A 55 31.83 44.12 -27.99
CA LYS A 55 32.74 43.01 -27.77
C LYS A 55 33.51 43.22 -26.46
N THR A 56 33.64 42.13 -25.69
CA THR A 56 34.83 41.69 -24.92
C THR A 56 35.30 42.48 -23.70
N THR A 57 35.27 41.85 -22.52
CA THR A 57 36.45 41.46 -21.72
C THR A 57 36.05 40.41 -20.67
N GLU A 58 36.65 39.21 -20.77
CA GLU A 58 36.84 38.25 -19.67
C GLU A 58 37.92 38.79 -18.69
N PRO A 59 38.04 38.37 -17.41
CA PRO A 59 38.24 36.95 -17.08
C PRO A 59 37.78 36.42 -15.69
N VAL A 60 38.00 35.11 -15.54
CA VAL A 60 38.26 34.29 -14.33
C VAL A 60 37.09 33.46 -13.76
N THR A 61 37.19 32.19 -14.16
CA THR A 61 36.62 30.92 -13.70
C THR A 61 36.64 30.62 -12.20
N ALA A 62 35.55 30.03 -11.70
CA ALA A 62 35.52 28.91 -10.75
C ALA A 62 34.24 28.06 -10.98
N PRO A 63 34.27 26.73 -10.84
CA PRO A 63 33.41 25.81 -11.59
C PRO A 63 32.02 25.58 -10.96
N ALA A 64 30.99 25.64 -11.79
CA ALA A 64 29.65 25.14 -11.47
C ALA A 64 29.66 23.60 -11.52
N ALA A 65 29.25 22.98 -10.40
CA ALA A 65 29.04 21.54 -10.31
C ALA A 65 27.93 21.12 -11.29
N ALA A 66 28.29 20.29 -12.25
CA ALA A 66 27.39 19.71 -13.24
C ALA A 66 26.40 18.75 -12.56
N ALA A 67 25.14 18.86 -12.97
CA ALA A 67 24.10 17.88 -12.71
C ALA A 67 24.54 16.48 -13.19
N PRO A 68 24.22 15.40 -12.47
CA PRO A 68 24.57 14.06 -12.91
C PRO A 68 23.73 13.70 -14.15
N THR A 69 24.39 13.65 -15.29
CA THR A 69 23.92 12.95 -16.49
C THR A 69 23.76 11.47 -16.15
N ILE A 70 22.55 10.97 -16.30
CA ILE A 70 22.21 9.55 -16.18
C ILE A 70 22.78 8.87 -17.42
N ASP A 71 23.92 8.21 -17.26
CA ASP A 71 24.52 7.41 -18.32
C ASP A 71 23.61 6.19 -18.59
N GLU A 72 23.17 6.06 -19.83
CA GLU A 72 22.35 4.95 -20.31
C GLU A 72 23.26 3.72 -20.48
N THR A 73 23.63 3.11 -19.34
CA THR A 73 24.40 1.87 -19.34
C THR A 73 23.57 0.72 -19.90
N THR A 74 24.05 0.19 -21.02
CA THR A 74 23.73 -1.11 -21.60
C THR A 74 23.65 -2.19 -20.50
N PRO A 75 22.67 -3.12 -20.53
CA PRO A 75 22.44 -4.04 -19.43
C PRO A 75 23.64 -4.95 -19.22
N ALA A 76 24.37 -4.71 -18.13
CA ALA A 76 25.33 -5.64 -17.57
C ALA A 76 24.60 -6.95 -17.19
N ALA A 77 25.23 -8.08 -17.51
CA ALA A 77 24.72 -9.43 -17.35
C ALA A 77 24.01 -9.63 -15.99
N ALA A 78 22.72 -9.95 -16.05
CA ALA A 78 21.94 -10.33 -14.87
C ALA A 78 22.58 -11.55 -14.21
N ALA A 79 22.81 -11.46 -12.90
CA ALA A 79 23.24 -12.60 -12.09
C ALA A 79 22.26 -13.78 -12.30
N SER A 80 22.79 -14.96 -12.62
CA SER A 80 21.97 -16.16 -12.91
C SER A 80 21.41 -16.77 -11.63
N PHE A 81 20.22 -16.35 -11.20
CA PHE A 81 19.46 -17.05 -10.17
C PHE A 81 18.46 -18.02 -10.83
N GLN A 82 18.24 -19.19 -10.22
CA GLN A 82 17.29 -20.18 -10.72
C GLN A 82 15.86 -19.74 -10.35
N ARG A 83 15.02 -19.48 -11.36
CA ARG A 83 13.61 -19.11 -11.16
C ARG A 83 12.81 -20.26 -10.59
N LYS A 84 11.89 -19.95 -9.66
CA LYS A 84 10.98 -20.93 -9.05
C LYS A 84 9.94 -21.44 -10.07
N VAL A 85 9.84 -22.76 -10.19
CA VAL A 85 8.77 -23.43 -10.94
C VAL A 85 7.41 -23.15 -10.30
N ASP A 86 6.37 -22.93 -11.12
CA ASP A 86 5.01 -22.69 -10.65
C ASP A 86 4.53 -23.80 -9.69
N ASP A 87 4.00 -23.40 -8.53
CA ASP A 87 3.60 -24.34 -7.47
C ASP A 87 2.51 -25.33 -7.93
N HIS A 88 1.67 -24.96 -8.90
CA HIS A 88 0.67 -25.89 -9.45
C HIS A 88 1.30 -27.00 -10.29
N LEU A 89 2.44 -26.73 -10.94
CA LEU A 89 3.20 -27.78 -11.59
C LEU A 89 3.96 -28.62 -10.55
N ARG A 90 4.59 -27.96 -9.56
CA ARG A 90 5.37 -28.61 -8.50
C ARG A 90 4.56 -29.66 -7.73
N ASN A 91 3.28 -29.39 -7.51
CA ASN A 91 2.35 -30.29 -6.82
C ASN A 91 1.67 -31.31 -7.76
N SER A 92 2.09 -31.38 -9.02
CA SER A 92 1.55 -32.31 -10.01
C SER A 92 2.54 -33.44 -10.31
N CYS A 93 2.03 -34.55 -10.86
CA CYS A 93 2.85 -35.64 -11.37
C CYS A 93 3.74 -35.24 -12.56
N TYR A 94 3.56 -34.03 -13.11
CA TYR A 94 4.32 -33.54 -14.26
C TYR A 94 5.57 -32.74 -13.87
N HIS A 95 5.84 -32.50 -12.57
CA HIS A 95 7.03 -31.76 -12.17
C HIS A 95 8.31 -32.51 -12.53
N ASN A 96 8.43 -33.79 -12.14
CA ASN A 96 9.56 -34.69 -12.44
C ASN A 96 10.96 -34.02 -12.39
N GLY A 97 11.20 -33.13 -11.42
CA GLY A 97 12.48 -32.42 -11.27
C GLY A 97 12.75 -31.31 -12.29
N ALA A 98 11.71 -30.82 -12.98
CA ALA A 98 11.82 -29.75 -13.96
C ALA A 98 12.41 -28.47 -13.38
N THR A 99 13.16 -27.75 -14.19
CA THR A 99 13.73 -26.43 -13.88
C THR A 99 13.30 -25.42 -14.94
N VAL A 100 13.20 -24.15 -14.57
CA VAL A 100 12.89 -23.07 -15.53
C VAL A 100 14.15 -22.73 -16.33
N VAL A 101 14.01 -22.63 -17.65
CA VAL A 101 15.11 -22.33 -18.56
C VAL A 101 15.35 -20.82 -18.63
N GLY A 102 16.49 -20.36 -18.12
CA GLY A 102 16.94 -18.96 -18.22
C GLY A 102 15.85 -17.95 -17.83
N ASP A 103 15.59 -16.99 -18.74
CA ASP A 103 14.60 -15.92 -18.53
C ASP A 103 13.19 -16.24 -19.02
N TYR A 104 12.94 -17.46 -19.50
CA TYR A 104 11.66 -17.87 -20.07
C TYR A 104 10.59 -18.19 -18.99
N ASP A 105 10.32 -17.21 -18.14
CA ASP A 105 9.16 -17.16 -17.23
C ASP A 105 8.52 -15.78 -17.32
N VAL A 106 7.23 -15.74 -17.61
CA VAL A 106 6.48 -14.50 -17.72
C VAL A 106 5.08 -14.65 -17.12
N MET A 107 4.71 -13.67 -16.30
CA MET A 107 3.36 -13.47 -15.81
C MET A 107 2.69 -12.35 -16.61
N LEU A 108 1.51 -12.64 -17.13
CA LEU A 108 0.73 -11.71 -17.93
C LEU A 108 -0.61 -11.43 -17.29
N ASN A 109 -1.10 -10.19 -17.43
CA ASN A 109 -2.39 -9.77 -16.92
C ASN A 109 -3.19 -8.98 -17.95
N GLN A 110 -4.51 -9.16 -17.92
CA GLN A 110 -5.46 -8.48 -18.79
C GLN A 110 -6.66 -8.02 -17.99
N VAL A 111 -6.88 -6.71 -17.98
CA VAL A 111 -8.07 -6.10 -17.38
C VAL A 111 -8.81 -5.27 -18.42
N GLU A 112 -10.13 -5.42 -18.44
CA GLU A 112 -11.05 -4.61 -19.23
C GLU A 112 -12.28 -4.34 -18.37
N ILE A 113 -12.60 -3.08 -18.12
CA ILE A 113 -13.80 -2.67 -17.38
C ILE A 113 -14.83 -2.18 -18.39
N LYS A 114 -16.06 -2.70 -18.33
CA LYS A 114 -17.23 -2.19 -19.06
C LYS A 114 -18.38 -1.99 -18.09
N ALA A 115 -19.43 -1.29 -18.53
CA ALA A 115 -20.59 -0.97 -17.71
C ALA A 115 -21.27 -2.20 -17.08
N THR A 116 -21.28 -3.34 -17.77
CA THR A 116 -21.98 -4.57 -17.32
C THR A 116 -21.10 -5.82 -17.30
N THR A 117 -19.88 -5.73 -17.80
CA THR A 117 -18.98 -6.88 -17.92
C THR A 117 -17.55 -6.46 -17.65
N SER A 118 -16.71 -7.40 -17.26
CA SER A 118 -15.26 -7.14 -17.16
C SER A 118 -14.45 -8.36 -17.56
N LYS A 119 -13.20 -8.11 -17.94
CA LYS A 119 -12.15 -9.12 -17.94
C LYS A 119 -11.20 -8.78 -16.80
N ASN A 120 -10.82 -9.80 -16.04
CA ASN A 120 -9.74 -9.72 -15.06
C ASN A 120 -9.05 -11.08 -15.07
N LYS A 121 -8.08 -11.24 -15.98
CA LYS A 121 -7.53 -12.53 -16.36
C LYS A 121 -6.01 -12.52 -16.33
N PHE A 122 -5.44 -13.63 -15.91
CA PHE A 122 -3.99 -13.85 -15.96
C PHE A 122 -3.62 -14.93 -16.96
N TYR A 123 -2.34 -14.93 -17.32
CA TYR A 123 -1.71 -15.99 -18.08
C TYR A 123 -0.24 -16.10 -17.67
N ARG A 124 0.22 -17.26 -17.19
CA ARG A 124 1.63 -17.56 -16.93
C ARG A 124 2.18 -18.47 -18.02
N LEU A 125 3.41 -18.22 -18.46
CA LEU A 125 4.19 -19.14 -19.30
C LEU A 125 5.53 -19.42 -18.64
N GLN A 126 5.93 -20.69 -18.60
CA GLN A 126 7.28 -21.11 -18.21
C GLN A 126 7.83 -22.14 -19.20
N LEU A 127 9.05 -21.92 -19.68
CA LEU A 127 9.81 -22.94 -20.40
C LEU A 127 10.56 -23.81 -19.40
N LEU A 128 10.41 -25.12 -19.53
CA LEU A 128 10.90 -26.11 -18.59
C LEU A 128 11.94 -27.00 -19.25
N ALA A 129 12.99 -27.33 -18.49
CA ALA A 129 13.94 -28.38 -18.80
C ALA A 129 13.82 -29.50 -17.75
N TYR A 130 13.66 -30.73 -18.25
CA TYR A 130 13.57 -31.93 -17.42
C TYR A 130 14.95 -32.61 -17.28
N PRO A 131 15.20 -33.32 -16.17
CA PRO A 131 16.45 -34.09 -15.97
C PRO A 131 16.72 -35.13 -17.07
N THR A 132 15.67 -35.57 -17.77
CA THR A 132 15.73 -36.50 -18.90
C THR A 132 16.26 -35.87 -20.20
N GLY A 133 16.54 -34.56 -20.21
CA GLY A 133 16.97 -33.79 -21.38
C GLY A 133 15.82 -33.27 -22.26
N GLN A 134 14.57 -33.60 -21.92
CA GLN A 134 13.39 -33.12 -22.62
C GLN A 134 12.99 -31.72 -22.16
N HIS A 135 12.30 -30.99 -23.03
CA HIS A 135 11.80 -29.65 -22.74
C HIS A 135 10.28 -29.56 -22.97
N ASP A 136 9.61 -28.67 -22.25
CA ASP A 136 8.19 -28.40 -22.46
C ASP A 136 7.87 -26.95 -22.04
N VAL A 137 6.70 -26.46 -22.44
CA VAL A 137 6.18 -25.16 -22.03
C VAL A 137 4.97 -25.38 -21.15
N TRP A 138 5.08 -24.95 -19.90
CA TRP A 138 3.96 -24.88 -18.98
C TRP A 138 3.17 -23.59 -19.20
N THR A 139 1.86 -23.73 -19.28
CA THR A 139 0.93 -22.60 -19.36
C THR A 139 -0.15 -22.71 -18.30
N ARG A 140 -0.48 -21.59 -17.66
CA ARG A 140 -1.56 -21.50 -16.66
C ARG A 140 -2.36 -20.22 -16.85
N TRP A 141 -3.69 -20.29 -16.78
CA TRP A 141 -4.56 -19.14 -17.04
C TRP A 141 -5.89 -19.22 -16.31
N GLY A 142 -6.54 -18.08 -16.15
CA GLY A 142 -7.83 -18.02 -15.46
C GLY A 142 -8.18 -16.62 -14.99
N ARG A 143 -9.08 -16.51 -14.01
CA ARG A 143 -9.40 -15.25 -13.32
C ARG A 143 -8.31 -14.92 -12.30
N VAL A 144 -8.01 -13.64 -12.07
CA VAL A 144 -7.11 -13.22 -10.99
C VAL A 144 -7.72 -13.56 -9.62
N GLY A 145 -6.91 -14.14 -8.71
CA GLY A 145 -7.37 -14.67 -7.42
C GLY A 145 -7.82 -16.14 -7.42
N GLU A 146 -7.90 -16.80 -8.58
CA GLU A 146 -8.29 -18.22 -8.69
C GLU A 146 -7.11 -19.09 -9.20
N ALA A 147 -7.14 -20.41 -8.95
CA ALA A 147 -6.10 -21.33 -9.44
C ALA A 147 -5.96 -21.31 -10.97
N GLY A 148 -7.12 -21.25 -11.66
CA GLY A 148 -7.21 -21.33 -13.12
C GLY A 148 -7.02 -22.75 -13.66
N ASP A 149 -6.98 -22.84 -14.98
CA ASP A 149 -6.62 -24.06 -15.72
C ASP A 149 -5.14 -24.03 -16.09
N SER A 150 -4.59 -25.20 -16.37
CA SER A 150 -3.20 -25.34 -16.77
C SER A 150 -2.99 -26.43 -17.82
N MET A 151 -1.91 -26.32 -18.58
CA MET A 151 -1.57 -27.27 -19.63
C MET A 151 -0.08 -27.20 -19.99
N LEU A 152 0.52 -28.37 -20.19
CA LEU A 152 1.79 -28.54 -20.90
C LEU A 152 1.56 -28.55 -22.41
N LEU A 153 2.33 -27.76 -23.16
CA LEU A 153 2.11 -27.58 -24.59
C LEU A 153 2.56 -28.80 -25.41
N ALA A 154 3.56 -29.56 -24.98
CA ALA A 154 4.01 -30.74 -25.70
C ALA A 154 3.01 -31.90 -25.64
N LYS A 155 2.11 -31.91 -24.65
CA LYS A 155 1.06 -32.93 -24.49
C LYS A 155 1.60 -34.37 -24.55
N GLY A 156 2.76 -34.60 -23.94
CA GLY A 156 3.44 -35.89 -23.92
C GLY A 156 4.38 -36.15 -25.10
N ALA A 157 4.51 -35.22 -26.06
CA ALA A 157 5.57 -35.27 -27.05
C ALA A 157 6.93 -34.91 -26.44
N THR A 158 7.99 -35.47 -26.99
CA THR A 158 9.37 -35.11 -26.61
C THR A 158 9.85 -33.94 -27.46
N TRP A 159 10.04 -32.77 -26.83
CA TRP A 159 10.61 -31.60 -27.50
C TRP A 159 12.06 -31.37 -27.11
N ASP A 160 12.84 -30.92 -28.09
CA ASP A 160 14.14 -30.31 -27.87
C ASP A 160 13.99 -28.84 -27.43
N LEU A 161 15.11 -28.23 -27.02
CA LEU A 161 15.11 -26.85 -26.55
C LEU A 161 14.63 -25.87 -27.63
N ALA A 162 15.02 -26.09 -28.90
CA ALA A 162 14.65 -25.22 -30.00
C ALA A 162 13.14 -25.23 -30.26
N THR A 163 12.52 -26.40 -30.29
CA THR A 163 11.07 -26.57 -30.48
C THR A 163 10.30 -25.95 -29.33
N ALA A 164 10.71 -26.22 -28.09
CA ALA A 164 10.04 -25.69 -26.90
C ALA A 164 10.18 -24.16 -26.81
N THR A 165 11.34 -23.60 -27.18
CA THR A 165 11.56 -22.15 -27.26
C THR A 165 10.65 -21.51 -28.31
N ALA A 166 10.59 -22.07 -29.52
CA ALA A 166 9.69 -21.55 -30.56
C ALA A 166 8.21 -21.62 -30.15
N ALA A 167 7.80 -22.67 -29.43
CA ALA A 167 6.45 -22.80 -28.90
C ALA A 167 6.14 -21.73 -27.83
N PHE A 168 7.09 -21.45 -26.93
CA PHE A 168 6.98 -20.40 -25.94
C PHE A 168 6.82 -19.03 -26.61
N GLU A 169 7.71 -18.68 -27.53
CA GLU A 169 7.72 -17.37 -28.20
C GLU A 169 6.47 -17.14 -29.04
N LYS A 170 6.01 -18.19 -29.75
CA LYS A 170 4.73 -18.17 -30.48
C LYS A 170 3.57 -17.88 -29.52
N LYS A 171 3.51 -18.60 -28.39
CA LYS A 171 2.43 -18.43 -27.43
C LYS A 171 2.46 -17.05 -26.77
N PHE A 172 3.64 -16.54 -26.44
CA PHE A 172 3.82 -15.18 -25.94
C PHE A 172 3.29 -14.16 -26.95
N LYS A 173 3.74 -14.22 -28.21
CA LYS A 173 3.29 -13.33 -29.29
C LYS A 173 1.80 -13.40 -29.54
N ASP A 174 1.19 -14.58 -29.44
CA ASP A 174 -0.26 -14.74 -29.60
C ASP A 174 -1.04 -13.95 -28.54
N LYS A 175 -0.55 -13.92 -27.29
CA LYS A 175 -1.21 -13.29 -26.13
C LYS A 175 -0.91 -11.80 -25.99
N THR A 176 0.31 -11.38 -26.32
CA THR A 176 0.78 -10.00 -26.10
C THR A 176 0.87 -9.18 -27.37
N LYS A 177 0.89 -9.83 -28.55
CA LYS A 177 1.20 -9.22 -29.85
C LYS A 177 2.60 -8.58 -29.92
N ASN A 178 3.50 -8.98 -29.03
CA ASN A 178 4.90 -8.58 -29.00
C ASN A 178 5.79 -9.78 -29.30
N ALA A 179 6.96 -9.57 -29.91
CA ALA A 179 7.97 -10.62 -29.99
C ALA A 179 8.64 -10.80 -28.62
N TRP A 180 9.16 -12.00 -28.34
CA TRP A 180 9.95 -12.22 -27.13
C TRP A 180 11.32 -11.55 -27.27
N GLY A 181 11.89 -11.06 -26.17
CA GLY A 181 13.23 -10.44 -26.15
C GLY A 181 13.33 -9.03 -26.73
N VAL A 182 12.23 -8.43 -27.23
CA VAL A 182 12.21 -7.02 -27.66
C VAL A 182 11.52 -6.13 -26.61
N PRO A 183 11.79 -4.81 -26.59
CA PRO A 183 11.08 -3.89 -25.71
C PRO A 183 9.57 -4.01 -25.85
N PHE A 184 8.89 -4.23 -24.72
CA PHE A 184 7.45 -4.49 -24.70
C PHE A 184 6.66 -3.21 -25.01
N VAL A 185 5.69 -3.32 -25.93
CA VAL A 185 4.76 -2.22 -26.23
C VAL A 185 3.33 -2.66 -25.93
N PRO A 186 2.65 -2.03 -24.95
CA PRO A 186 1.26 -2.33 -24.62
C PRO A 186 0.34 -2.25 -25.84
N LYS A 187 -0.50 -3.26 -26.04
CA LYS A 187 -1.49 -3.30 -27.13
C LYS A 187 -2.91 -3.37 -26.56
N LYS A 188 -3.78 -2.50 -27.05
CA LYS A 188 -5.20 -2.44 -26.62
C LYS A 188 -5.85 -3.83 -26.76
N GLY A 189 -6.51 -4.28 -25.69
CA GLY A 189 -7.22 -5.56 -25.66
C GLY A 189 -6.32 -6.80 -25.65
N SER A 190 -5.02 -6.65 -25.45
CA SER A 190 -4.06 -7.75 -25.28
C SER A 190 -3.59 -7.85 -23.82
N TYR A 191 -2.81 -8.88 -23.52
CA TYR A 191 -2.18 -9.02 -22.21
C TYR A 191 -0.98 -8.09 -22.04
N GLU A 192 -0.76 -7.62 -20.82
CA GLU A 192 0.38 -6.81 -20.37
C GLU A 192 1.32 -7.67 -19.52
N ILE A 193 2.61 -7.36 -19.49
CA ILE A 193 3.57 -8.03 -18.60
C ILE A 193 3.42 -7.49 -17.18
N VAL A 194 3.36 -8.39 -16.20
CA VAL A 194 3.55 -8.05 -14.80
C VAL A 194 5.01 -8.29 -14.49
N GLU A 195 5.79 -7.21 -14.34
CA GLU A 195 7.21 -7.30 -13.99
C GLU A 195 7.34 -7.78 -12.55
N LEU A 196 7.74 -9.04 -12.41
CA LEU A 196 8.04 -9.60 -11.10
C LEU A 196 9.52 -9.40 -10.77
N ASP A 197 9.85 -9.06 -9.53
CA ASP A 197 11.24 -9.00 -9.07
C ASP A 197 11.85 -10.41 -9.11
N ALA A 198 12.80 -10.53 -10.02
CA ALA A 198 13.73 -11.63 -10.22
C ALA A 198 14.26 -12.23 -8.90
N ALA A 199 14.79 -11.38 -8.00
CA ALA A 199 15.42 -11.82 -6.76
C ALA A 199 14.41 -12.39 -5.75
N ALA A 200 13.17 -11.90 -5.77
CA ALA A 200 12.08 -12.41 -4.94
C ALA A 200 11.44 -13.70 -5.48
N CYS A 201 11.64 -14.00 -6.77
CA CYS A 201 11.25 -15.26 -7.42
C CYS A 201 12.35 -16.33 -7.41
N ALA A 202 13.52 -16.03 -6.82
CA ALA A 202 14.56 -17.01 -6.59
C ALA A 202 14.08 -18.10 -5.63
N VAL A 203 14.63 -19.30 -5.78
CA VAL A 203 14.40 -20.39 -4.83
C VAL A 203 14.80 -19.90 -3.43
N ASP A 204 13.92 -20.01 -2.44
CA ASP A 204 14.26 -19.69 -1.05
C ASP A 204 15.56 -20.44 -0.70
N ALA A 205 16.56 -19.72 -0.20
CA ALA A 205 17.76 -20.35 0.33
C ALA A 205 17.32 -21.40 1.37
N PRO A 206 17.94 -22.60 1.40
CA PRO A 206 17.56 -23.61 2.37
C PRO A 206 17.65 -23.00 3.77
N VAL A 207 16.50 -22.93 4.44
CA VAL A 207 16.43 -22.57 5.85
C VAL A 207 17.31 -23.59 6.56
N VAL A 208 18.41 -23.13 7.16
CA VAL A 208 19.20 -23.95 8.05
C VAL A 208 18.26 -24.29 9.21
N LEU A 209 17.72 -25.50 9.20
CA LEU A 209 16.96 -26.04 10.32
C LEU A 209 17.94 -26.13 11.48
N GLU A 210 17.87 -25.17 12.41
CA GLU A 210 18.66 -25.24 13.63
C GLU A 210 18.14 -26.41 14.47
N THR A 211 18.88 -27.51 14.47
CA THR A 211 18.57 -28.77 15.17
C THR A 211 19.14 -28.82 16.60
N GLY A 212 19.46 -27.66 17.19
CA GLY A 212 19.99 -27.55 18.55
C GLY A 212 18.98 -26.98 19.57
N PRO A 213 19.17 -27.23 20.88
CA PRO A 213 18.37 -26.59 21.92
C PRO A 213 18.63 -25.08 21.95
N THR A 214 17.64 -24.29 21.53
CA THR A 214 17.65 -22.81 21.62
C THR A 214 17.48 -22.35 23.05
N ALA A 215 18.28 -21.36 23.47
CA ALA A 215 18.09 -20.66 24.75
C ALA A 215 16.69 -20.00 24.82
N PRO A 216 16.12 -19.80 26.02
CA PRO A 216 14.89 -19.02 26.16
C PRO A 216 15.10 -17.56 25.75
N SER A 217 14.07 -16.95 25.17
CA SER A 217 14.11 -15.54 24.77
C SER A 217 14.25 -14.61 25.98
N ALA A 218 15.05 -13.55 25.84
CA ALA A 218 15.23 -12.51 26.85
C ALA A 218 14.11 -11.46 26.85
N LEU A 219 13.23 -11.47 25.85
CA LEU A 219 12.21 -10.45 25.65
C LEU A 219 10.97 -10.67 26.53
N PRO A 220 10.28 -9.60 26.96
CA PRO A 220 9.00 -9.73 27.67
C PRO A 220 7.94 -10.48 26.85
N GLY A 221 7.08 -11.23 27.52
CA GLY A 221 6.01 -12.02 26.90
C GLY A 221 5.17 -11.22 25.88
N PRO A 222 4.64 -10.03 26.21
CA PRO A 222 3.89 -9.19 25.28
C PRO A 222 4.69 -8.81 24.03
N THR A 223 5.97 -8.45 24.17
CA THR A 223 6.85 -8.11 23.05
C THR A 223 7.11 -9.31 22.15
N GLN A 224 7.30 -10.50 22.73
CA GLN A 224 7.39 -11.72 21.95
C GLN A 224 6.09 -12.01 21.17
N GLU A 225 4.92 -11.70 21.70
CA GLU A 225 3.67 -11.88 20.98
C GLU A 225 3.50 -10.90 19.81
N LEU A 226 3.89 -9.64 20.01
CA LEU A 226 3.93 -8.63 18.96
C LEU A 226 4.85 -9.08 17.81
N LEU A 227 6.05 -9.53 18.12
CA LEU A 227 7.02 -10.01 17.13
C LEU A 227 6.50 -11.20 16.34
N ARG A 228 5.94 -12.20 17.02
CA ARG A 228 5.32 -13.36 16.35
C ARG A 228 4.22 -12.92 15.40
N MET A 229 3.42 -11.92 15.77
CA MET A 229 2.35 -11.41 14.92
C MET A 229 2.89 -10.68 13.68
N ILE A 230 3.83 -9.74 13.85
CA ILE A 230 4.30 -8.90 12.73
C ILE A 230 5.19 -9.65 11.74
N PHE A 231 5.74 -10.81 12.13
CA PHE A 231 6.51 -11.71 11.25
C PHE A 231 5.74 -12.97 10.81
N ASP A 232 4.44 -13.07 11.13
CA ASP A 232 3.62 -14.23 10.78
C ASP A 232 3.30 -14.29 9.27
N LYS A 233 3.53 -15.45 8.65
CA LYS A 233 3.32 -15.62 7.20
C LYS A 233 1.85 -15.58 6.79
N ASP A 234 0.95 -16.05 7.65
CA ASP A 234 -0.48 -16.05 7.37
C ASP A 234 -1.11 -14.67 7.58
N MET A 235 -0.58 -13.89 8.53
CA MET A 235 -0.83 -12.45 8.70
C MET A 235 -0.52 -11.71 7.39
N PHE A 236 0.68 -11.90 6.81
CA PHE A 236 1.05 -11.28 5.54
C PHE A 236 0.11 -11.67 4.38
N ARG A 237 -0.27 -12.95 4.27
CA ARG A 237 -1.24 -13.41 3.27
C ARG A 237 -2.62 -12.80 3.47
N SER A 238 -3.08 -12.72 4.73
CA SER A 238 -4.34 -12.10 5.10
C SER A 238 -4.34 -10.61 4.76
N ALA A 239 -3.25 -9.91 5.04
CA ALA A 239 -3.09 -8.48 4.74
C ALA A 239 -3.13 -8.21 3.23
N LEU A 240 -2.42 -9.01 2.41
CA LEU A 240 -2.50 -8.92 0.95
C LEU A 240 -3.92 -9.18 0.44
N THR A 241 -4.60 -10.18 1.00
CA THR A 241 -5.98 -10.51 0.62
C THR A 241 -6.95 -9.37 0.97
N ALA A 242 -6.77 -8.72 2.12
CA ALA A 242 -7.57 -7.57 2.54
C ALA A 242 -7.40 -6.35 1.62
N MET A 243 -6.24 -6.23 0.96
CA MET A 243 -5.97 -5.24 -0.09
C MET A 243 -6.49 -5.65 -1.47
N GLU A 244 -7.25 -6.76 -1.56
CA GLU A 244 -7.75 -7.35 -2.80
C GLU A 244 -6.62 -7.80 -3.73
N LEU A 245 -5.47 -8.17 -3.19
CA LEU A 245 -4.31 -8.66 -3.94
C LEU A 245 -4.26 -10.18 -3.88
N ASP A 246 -3.67 -10.81 -4.91
CA ASP A 246 -3.52 -12.26 -5.02
C ASP A 246 -2.19 -12.73 -4.38
N PRO A 247 -2.20 -13.28 -3.15
CA PRO A 247 -0.97 -13.65 -2.45
C PRO A 247 -0.26 -14.84 -3.08
N ALA A 248 -0.96 -15.65 -3.88
CA ALA A 248 -0.37 -16.82 -4.55
C ALA A 248 0.47 -16.42 -5.76
N ARG A 249 0.20 -15.25 -6.34
CA ARG A 249 0.86 -14.78 -7.57
C ARG A 249 1.74 -13.58 -7.39
N MET A 250 1.46 -12.81 -6.35
CA MET A 250 2.43 -11.92 -5.78
C MET A 250 2.90 -12.54 -4.47
N PRO A 251 3.68 -13.65 -4.52
CA PRO A 251 4.36 -14.08 -3.31
C PRO A 251 5.16 -12.87 -2.85
N LEU A 252 4.91 -12.48 -1.60
CA LEU A 252 5.46 -11.33 -0.92
C LEU A 252 6.88 -11.04 -1.43
N GLY A 253 7.11 -9.83 -1.96
CA GLY A 253 8.41 -9.43 -2.53
C GLY A 253 8.44 -9.23 -4.06
N THR A 254 7.36 -9.51 -4.78
CA THR A 254 7.46 -9.72 -6.24
C THR A 254 7.15 -8.52 -7.13
N LEU A 255 6.64 -7.37 -6.70
CA LEU A 255 6.45 -6.26 -7.65
C LEU A 255 7.74 -5.43 -7.76
N SER A 256 8.26 -5.27 -8.98
CA SER A 256 9.45 -4.44 -9.21
C SER A 256 9.17 -2.97 -8.83
N ALA A 257 10.19 -2.24 -8.36
CA ALA A 257 10.08 -0.81 -8.11
C ALA A 257 9.64 -0.03 -9.37
N ALA A 258 10.05 -0.49 -10.55
CA ALA A 258 9.62 0.05 -11.84
C ALA A 258 8.11 -0.13 -12.07
N GLN A 259 7.55 -1.30 -11.73
CA GLN A 259 6.12 -1.57 -11.83
C GLN A 259 5.31 -0.70 -10.87
N ILE A 260 5.80 -0.50 -9.65
CA ILE A 260 5.19 0.42 -8.67
C ILE A 260 5.18 1.85 -9.23
N ALA A 261 6.31 2.32 -9.78
CA ALA A 261 6.42 3.66 -10.37
C ALA A 261 5.44 3.86 -11.55
N LYS A 262 5.25 2.85 -12.41
CA LYS A 262 4.23 2.90 -13.48
C LYS A 262 2.81 2.98 -12.90
N GLY A 263 2.53 2.24 -11.82
CA GLY A 263 1.27 2.31 -11.09
C GLY A 263 0.98 3.71 -10.53
N VAL A 264 1.99 4.32 -9.88
CA VAL A 264 1.95 5.70 -9.37
C VAL A 264 1.62 6.70 -10.47
N ALA A 265 2.29 6.62 -11.63
CA ALA A 265 2.02 7.53 -12.75
C ALA A 265 0.56 7.48 -13.26
N ILE A 266 -0.09 6.32 -13.18
CA ILE A 266 -1.51 6.19 -13.51
C ILE A 266 -2.39 6.85 -12.43
N LEU A 267 -2.05 6.66 -11.15
CA LEU A 267 -2.77 7.32 -10.06
C LEU A 267 -2.60 8.84 -10.11
N ASP A 268 -1.41 9.34 -10.47
CA ASP A 268 -1.15 10.77 -10.68
C ASP A 268 -2.05 11.33 -11.79
N SER A 269 -2.18 10.58 -12.89
CA SER A 269 -3.06 10.95 -14.02
C SER A 269 -4.55 10.94 -13.64
N LEU A 270 -4.98 9.97 -12.82
CA LEU A 270 -6.35 9.90 -12.28
C LEU A 270 -6.64 11.08 -11.36
N GLN A 271 -5.69 11.41 -10.49
CA GLN A 271 -5.81 12.49 -9.52
C GLN A 271 -5.82 13.87 -10.18
N ALA A 272 -4.99 14.08 -11.20
CA ALA A 272 -5.01 15.29 -12.02
C ALA A 272 -6.26 15.40 -12.92
N GLY A 273 -7.09 14.36 -12.98
CA GLY A 273 -8.27 14.31 -13.86
C GLY A 273 -7.92 14.27 -15.35
N THR A 274 -6.68 13.86 -15.69
CA THR A 274 -6.19 13.82 -17.07
C THR A 274 -6.45 12.45 -17.69
N GLY A 275 -7.56 12.30 -18.39
CA GLY A 275 -7.90 11.09 -19.16
C GLY A 275 -9.21 10.44 -18.73
N ASP A 276 -9.55 9.34 -19.39
CA ASP A 276 -10.75 8.58 -19.07
C ASP A 276 -10.54 7.72 -17.81
N LYS A 277 -11.35 7.97 -16.77
CA LYS A 277 -11.22 7.30 -15.46
C LYS A 277 -11.36 5.78 -15.57
N GLN A 278 -12.21 5.29 -16.45
CA GLN A 278 -12.44 3.86 -16.63
C GLN A 278 -11.24 3.19 -17.32
N GLU A 279 -10.69 3.80 -18.36
CA GLU A 279 -9.48 3.32 -19.03
C GLU A 279 -8.25 3.33 -18.10
N LEU A 280 -8.04 4.42 -17.35
CA LEU A 280 -6.93 4.51 -16.41
C LEU A 280 -7.08 3.51 -15.24
N SER A 281 -8.29 3.34 -14.71
CA SER A 281 -8.56 2.32 -13.69
C SER A 281 -8.26 0.91 -14.21
N ALA A 282 -8.70 0.60 -15.44
CA ALA A 282 -8.39 -0.69 -16.06
C ALA A 282 -6.89 -0.90 -16.26
N LYS A 283 -6.15 0.13 -16.71
CA LYS A 283 -4.68 0.08 -16.82
C LYS A 283 -4.01 -0.13 -15.47
N PHE A 284 -4.48 0.53 -14.41
CA PHE A 284 -3.97 0.34 -13.06
C PHE A 284 -4.09 -1.13 -12.60
N TYR A 285 -5.28 -1.71 -12.70
CA TYR A 285 -5.50 -3.12 -12.34
C TYR A 285 -4.82 -4.11 -13.30
N GLN A 286 -4.51 -3.69 -14.52
CA GLN A 286 -3.73 -4.47 -15.46
C GLN A 286 -2.25 -4.55 -15.02
N LEU A 287 -1.67 -3.45 -14.56
CA LEU A 287 -0.30 -3.43 -14.03
C LEU A 287 -0.19 -4.07 -12.65
N ILE A 288 -1.21 -3.90 -11.80
CA ILE A 288 -1.22 -4.39 -10.42
C ILE A 288 -2.37 -5.39 -10.27
N PRO A 289 -2.09 -6.70 -10.32
CA PRO A 289 -3.14 -7.72 -10.31
C PRO A 289 -3.97 -7.67 -9.02
N HIS A 290 -5.28 -7.39 -9.17
CA HIS A 290 -6.25 -7.43 -8.08
C HIS A 290 -7.19 -8.63 -8.24
N ALA A 291 -7.46 -9.30 -7.13
CA ALA A 291 -8.36 -10.43 -7.00
C ALA A 291 -9.77 -9.97 -6.59
N PHE A 292 -10.59 -9.64 -7.58
CA PHE A 292 -12.01 -9.31 -7.34
C PHE A 292 -12.89 -10.56 -7.42
N GLY A 293 -13.89 -10.66 -6.53
CA GLY A 293 -14.89 -11.74 -6.53
C GLY A 293 -15.60 -11.89 -7.89
N ARG A 294 -16.14 -13.08 -8.20
CA ARG A 294 -16.73 -13.40 -9.53
C ARG A 294 -17.85 -12.44 -9.95
N SER A 295 -18.66 -11.98 -9.00
CA SER A 295 -19.76 -11.05 -9.23
C SER A 295 -19.33 -9.58 -9.19
N THR A 296 -18.04 -9.31 -8.95
CA THR A 296 -17.50 -7.96 -8.78
C THR A 296 -16.79 -7.53 -10.06
N ILE A 297 -17.29 -6.43 -10.63
CA ILE A 297 -16.58 -5.68 -11.66
C ILE A 297 -15.51 -4.85 -10.95
N PRO A 298 -14.24 -4.85 -11.43
CA PRO A 298 -13.21 -3.96 -10.87
C PRO A 298 -13.74 -2.52 -10.80
N PRO A 299 -13.69 -1.86 -9.63
CA PRO A 299 -14.32 -0.56 -9.45
C PRO A 299 -13.57 0.52 -10.23
N VAL A 300 -14.29 1.51 -10.75
CA VAL A 300 -13.65 2.70 -11.35
C VAL A 300 -13.16 3.59 -10.21
N LEU A 301 -11.88 3.94 -10.23
CA LEU A 301 -11.25 4.88 -9.30
C LEU A 301 -11.74 6.29 -9.64
N ALA A 302 -12.78 6.74 -8.93
CA ALA A 302 -13.53 7.94 -9.25
C ALA A 302 -13.39 9.06 -8.23
N THR A 303 -13.20 8.73 -6.95
CA THR A 303 -13.10 9.70 -5.84
C THR A 303 -11.65 9.84 -5.35
N PRO A 304 -11.28 11.00 -4.76
CA PRO A 304 -9.94 11.20 -4.18
C PRO A 304 -9.56 10.13 -3.15
N GLU A 305 -10.51 9.71 -2.32
CA GLU A 305 -10.29 8.71 -1.26
C GLU A 305 -9.99 7.33 -1.84
N GLN A 306 -10.62 6.96 -2.97
CA GLN A 306 -10.33 5.71 -3.67
C GLN A 306 -8.92 5.70 -4.25
N ILE A 307 -8.46 6.84 -4.77
CA ILE A 307 -7.12 7.01 -5.33
C ILE A 307 -6.07 6.98 -4.21
N GLU A 308 -6.33 7.71 -3.12
CA GLU A 308 -5.50 7.73 -1.91
C GLU A 308 -5.33 6.32 -1.31
N ALA A 309 -6.40 5.54 -1.21
CA ALA A 309 -6.33 4.16 -0.76
C ALA A 309 -5.41 3.29 -1.63
N LYS A 310 -5.34 3.55 -2.95
CA LYS A 310 -4.44 2.83 -3.87
C LYS A 310 -2.99 3.32 -3.78
N TYR A 311 -2.73 4.59 -3.44
CA TYR A 311 -1.40 5.03 -3.05
C TYR A 311 -0.92 4.35 -1.77
N ALA A 312 -1.76 4.31 -0.74
CA ALA A 312 -1.46 3.64 0.52
C ALA A 312 -1.16 2.15 0.30
N MET A 313 -1.95 1.47 -0.55
CA MET A 313 -1.70 0.07 -0.95
C MET A 313 -0.34 -0.11 -1.63
N LEU A 314 0.04 0.79 -2.55
CA LEU A 314 1.34 0.74 -3.23
C LEU A 314 2.52 0.94 -2.27
N ALA A 315 2.42 1.90 -1.36
CA ALA A 315 3.41 2.10 -0.31
C ALA A 315 3.52 0.84 0.58
N THR A 316 2.38 0.26 0.95
CA THR A 316 2.32 -0.97 1.75
C THR A 316 3.05 -2.14 1.08
N LEU A 317 2.88 -2.30 -0.23
CA LEU A 317 3.55 -3.38 -0.98
C LEU A 317 5.07 -3.27 -0.95
N HIS A 318 5.60 -2.04 -1.08
CA HIS A 318 7.04 -1.80 -0.96
C HIS A 318 7.56 -2.13 0.44
N ASP A 319 6.83 -1.71 1.47
CA ASP A 319 7.19 -1.96 2.87
C ASP A 319 7.18 -3.45 3.23
N ILE A 320 6.24 -4.23 2.66
CA ILE A 320 6.23 -5.68 2.82
C ILE A 320 7.53 -6.31 2.31
N VAL A 321 8.08 -5.84 1.18
CA VAL A 321 9.36 -6.34 0.66
C VAL A 321 10.47 -6.09 1.68
N VAL A 322 10.53 -4.87 2.24
CA VAL A 322 11.49 -4.51 3.28
C VAL A 322 11.33 -5.41 4.51
N ALA A 323 10.09 -5.65 4.97
CA ALA A 323 9.82 -6.53 6.12
C ALA A 323 10.31 -7.97 5.89
N GLN A 324 10.26 -8.47 4.66
CA GLN A 324 10.82 -9.79 4.34
C GLN A 324 12.34 -9.80 4.30
N ASP A 325 12.97 -8.74 3.81
CA ASP A 325 14.43 -8.63 3.82
C ASP A 325 14.97 -8.59 5.25
N VAL A 326 14.22 -7.98 6.18
CA VAL A 326 14.47 -8.07 7.63
C VAL A 326 14.45 -9.53 8.10
N GLN A 327 13.42 -10.28 7.74
CA GLN A 327 13.26 -11.68 8.13
C GLN A 327 14.35 -12.59 7.51
N LYS A 328 14.72 -12.36 6.24
CA LYS A 328 15.79 -13.09 5.56
C LYS A 328 17.16 -12.81 6.19
N ALA A 329 17.45 -11.55 6.54
CA ALA A 329 18.69 -11.18 7.22
C ALA A 329 18.80 -11.83 8.61
N SER A 330 17.68 -11.92 9.35
CA SER A 330 17.60 -12.63 10.63
C SER A 330 18.02 -14.09 10.49
N ALA A 331 17.49 -14.79 9.48
CA ALA A 331 17.76 -16.21 9.22
C ALA A 331 19.22 -16.50 8.78
N ALA A 332 19.92 -15.52 8.20
CA ALA A 332 21.30 -15.67 7.73
C ALA A 332 22.36 -15.46 8.83
N THR A 333 21.96 -14.87 9.97
CA THR A 333 22.86 -14.76 11.11
C THR A 333 23.06 -16.18 11.67
N ALA A 334 24.25 -16.56 12.10
CA ALA A 334 24.55 -17.88 12.69
C ALA A 334 25.09 -17.66 14.10
N LEU A 335 24.26 -17.85 15.14
CA LEU A 335 24.61 -17.86 16.57
C LEU A 335 23.35 -18.19 17.40
N VAL A 336 23.58 -18.92 18.51
CA VAL A 336 22.72 -19.65 19.47
C VAL A 336 21.52 -18.86 20.10
N ALA A 337 21.24 -17.64 19.64
CA ALA A 337 20.15 -16.81 20.16
C ALA A 337 18.76 -17.34 19.74
N HIS A 338 17.76 -17.15 20.60
CA HIS A 338 16.37 -17.51 20.29
C HIS A 338 15.92 -16.79 19.01
N PRO A 339 15.26 -17.44 18.04
CA PRO A 339 14.93 -16.85 16.73
C PRO A 339 14.22 -15.50 16.83
N ILE A 340 13.32 -15.34 17.80
CA ILE A 340 12.58 -14.10 18.02
C ILE A 340 13.45 -12.92 18.45
N ASP A 341 14.55 -13.18 19.16
CA ASP A 341 15.47 -12.14 19.61
C ASP A 341 16.30 -11.63 18.42
N ARG A 342 16.53 -12.50 17.43
CA ARG A 342 17.19 -12.15 16.16
C ARG A 342 16.28 -11.26 15.33
N ASP A 343 15.00 -11.65 15.19
CA ASP A 343 13.98 -10.85 14.51
C ASP A 343 13.84 -9.47 15.16
N TYR A 344 13.81 -9.41 16.49
CA TYR A 344 13.81 -8.17 17.25
C TYR A 344 15.03 -7.29 16.97
N ALA A 345 16.25 -7.86 17.00
CA ALA A 345 17.47 -7.12 16.73
C ALA A 345 17.49 -6.53 15.31
N GLN A 346 16.91 -7.22 14.33
CA GLN A 346 16.82 -6.73 12.94
C GLN A 346 15.84 -5.56 12.77
N LEU A 347 14.92 -5.34 13.71
CA LEU A 347 14.07 -4.15 13.73
C LEU A 347 14.86 -2.88 14.05
N GLN A 348 16.03 -2.97 14.68
CA GLN A 348 16.85 -1.81 15.06
C GLN A 348 16.03 -0.75 15.84
N ALA A 349 15.09 -1.22 16.66
CA ALA A 349 14.19 -0.40 17.44
C ALA A 349 13.95 -1.05 18.80
N ASP A 350 14.07 -0.25 19.86
CA ASP A 350 13.75 -0.67 21.21
C ASP A 350 12.24 -0.53 21.45
N LEU A 351 11.62 -1.57 22.01
CA LEU A 351 10.20 -1.66 22.33
C LEU A 351 9.98 -1.92 23.82
N ASP A 352 9.63 -0.87 24.56
CA ASP A 352 9.36 -0.95 25.99
C ASP A 352 7.86 -0.89 26.26
N LEU A 353 7.32 -1.88 26.98
CA LEU A 353 5.90 -1.89 27.32
C LEU A 353 5.61 -0.70 28.26
N VAL A 354 4.62 0.12 27.91
CA VAL A 354 4.23 1.27 28.73
C VAL A 354 3.50 0.77 29.97
N ASP A 355 3.96 1.18 31.14
CA ASP A 355 3.36 0.84 32.43
C ASP A 355 1.91 1.36 32.50
N PRO A 356 0.90 0.48 32.70
CA PRO A 356 -0.50 0.87 32.84
C PRO A 356 -0.79 1.87 33.97
N THR A 357 0.11 1.99 34.95
CA THR A 357 -0.01 2.91 36.08
C THR A 357 0.62 4.29 35.83
N SER A 358 1.33 4.46 34.70
CA SER A 358 2.01 5.71 34.37
C SER A 358 1.06 6.82 33.87
N ASP A 359 1.45 8.07 34.10
CA ASP A 359 0.75 9.25 33.56
C ASP A 359 0.71 9.25 32.02
N THR A 360 1.76 8.71 31.40
CA THR A 360 1.82 8.49 29.95
C THR A 360 0.68 7.57 29.52
N TYR A 361 0.52 6.41 30.15
CA TYR A 361 -0.57 5.49 29.80
C TYR A 361 -1.95 6.11 30.02
N ALA A 362 -2.15 6.83 31.12
CA ALA A 362 -3.40 7.55 31.39
C ALA A 362 -3.71 8.62 30.33
N THR A 363 -2.69 9.33 29.86
CA THR A 363 -2.84 10.35 28.80
C THR A 363 -3.12 9.71 27.43
N LEU A 364 -2.43 8.62 27.09
CA LEU A 364 -2.64 7.91 25.82
C LEU A 364 -4.02 7.25 25.76
N THR A 365 -4.48 6.63 26.85
CA THR A 365 -5.82 6.05 26.93
C THR A 365 -6.92 7.11 26.84
N GLU A 366 -6.72 8.27 27.45
CA GLU A 366 -7.61 9.42 27.28
C GLU A 366 -7.62 9.91 25.82
N TYR A 367 -6.46 9.99 25.17
CA TYR A 367 -6.37 10.39 23.77
C TYR A 367 -7.13 9.42 22.84
N ILE A 368 -7.01 8.11 23.07
CA ILE A 368 -7.79 7.07 22.37
C ILE A 368 -9.29 7.30 22.60
N ARG A 369 -9.71 7.47 23.85
CA ARG A 369 -11.12 7.64 24.21
C ARG A 369 -11.73 8.87 23.55
N ALA A 370 -11.02 10.00 23.57
CA ALA A 370 -11.48 11.26 23.02
C ALA A 370 -11.61 11.24 21.49
N THR A 371 -10.73 10.50 20.79
CA THR A 371 -10.56 10.63 19.34
C THR A 371 -10.90 9.40 18.51
N SER A 372 -11.28 8.28 19.15
CA SER A 372 -11.65 7.02 18.49
C SER A 372 -12.94 7.09 17.65
N GLY A 373 -13.85 8.02 17.99
CA GLY A 373 -15.19 8.06 17.40
C GLY A 373 -16.02 6.83 17.78
N ASN A 374 -16.96 6.45 16.93
CA ASN A 374 -17.76 5.24 17.16
C ASN A 374 -16.98 3.98 16.72
N GLY A 375 -16.83 3.01 17.61
CA GLY A 375 -16.53 1.60 17.25
C GLY A 375 -15.08 1.10 17.39
N LEU A 376 -14.26 1.65 18.30
CA LEU A 376 -12.96 1.03 18.66
C LEU A 376 -13.06 0.55 20.10
N CYS A 377 -13.08 -0.76 20.32
CA CYS A 377 -13.16 -1.34 21.66
C CYS A 377 -12.20 -2.52 21.76
N GLY A 378 -11.06 -2.30 22.43
CA GLY A 378 -10.13 -3.37 22.81
C GLY A 378 -8.66 -2.98 22.69
N LEU A 379 -8.24 -1.89 23.32
CA LEU A 379 -6.80 -1.63 23.51
C LEU A 379 -6.18 -2.86 24.18
N ARG A 380 -5.13 -3.39 23.58
CA ARG A 380 -4.44 -4.57 24.09
C ARG A 380 -3.17 -4.17 24.83
N ASP A 381 -2.23 -3.57 24.10
CA ASP A 381 -0.90 -3.21 24.61
C ASP A 381 -0.40 -1.93 23.93
N ILE A 382 0.45 -1.18 24.65
CA ILE A 382 1.15 0.02 24.18
C ILE A 382 2.65 -0.19 24.42
N TRP A 383 3.46 -0.02 23.38
CA TRP A 383 4.92 0.02 23.51
C TRP A 383 5.44 1.40 23.18
N ALA A 384 6.32 1.93 24.02
CA ALA A 384 7.20 3.03 23.66
C ALA A 384 8.22 2.51 22.63
N VAL A 385 8.46 3.31 21.60
CA VAL A 385 9.33 2.98 20.47
C VAL A 385 10.50 3.94 20.49
N ARG A 386 11.72 3.41 20.42
CA ARG A 386 12.94 4.19 20.18
C ARG A 386 13.75 3.54 19.06
N ARG A 387 13.79 4.18 17.90
CA ARG A 387 14.51 3.67 16.73
C ARG A 387 15.97 4.11 16.72
N SER A 388 16.85 3.22 16.26
CA SER A 388 18.26 3.54 16.08
C SER A 388 18.46 4.65 15.05
N GLY A 389 19.17 5.72 15.43
CA GLY A 389 19.48 6.87 14.57
C GLY A 389 18.34 7.87 14.35
N GLU A 390 17.10 7.57 14.77
CA GLU A 390 15.94 8.46 14.56
C GLU A 390 16.07 9.74 15.40
N ASP A 391 16.54 9.65 16.65
CA ASP A 391 16.79 10.83 17.50
C ASP A 391 17.86 11.76 16.91
N ALA A 392 18.91 11.20 16.30
CA ALA A 392 19.96 11.99 15.66
C ALA A 392 19.46 12.72 14.40
N SER A 393 18.58 12.07 13.64
CA SER A 393 17.91 12.68 12.48
C SER A 393 16.94 13.79 12.91
N PHE A 394 16.14 13.51 13.96
CA PHE A 394 15.15 14.43 14.50
C PHE A 394 15.75 15.67 15.15
N ALA A 395 16.99 15.59 15.67
CA ALA A 395 17.68 16.72 16.29
C ALA A 395 17.82 17.95 15.37
N ALA A 396 17.76 17.78 14.04
CA ALA A 396 17.71 18.90 13.09
C ALA A 396 16.48 19.80 13.27
N PHE A 397 15.44 19.32 13.94
CA PHE A 397 14.17 20.01 14.19
C PHE A 397 13.97 20.40 15.65
N ASP A 398 15.03 20.35 16.49
CA ASP A 398 14.95 20.72 17.90
C ASP A 398 14.56 22.19 18.13
N ALA A 399 14.94 23.08 17.21
CA ALA A 399 14.59 24.49 17.27
C ALA A 399 13.19 24.81 16.72
N VAL A 400 12.52 23.85 16.07
CA VAL A 400 11.16 23.99 15.56
C VAL A 400 10.19 23.82 16.73
N ASP A 401 9.19 24.69 16.84
CA ASP A 401 8.17 24.64 17.88
C ASP A 401 6.94 23.81 17.45
N ASN A 402 5.88 23.83 18.26
CA ASN A 402 4.61 23.14 17.96
C ASN A 402 4.79 21.63 17.70
N HIS A 403 5.37 20.93 18.69
CA HIS A 403 5.48 19.47 18.67
C HIS A 403 4.15 18.84 19.08
N ARG A 404 3.66 17.92 18.25
CA ARG A 404 2.40 17.20 18.52
C ARG A 404 2.60 15.71 18.41
N LEU A 405 1.89 14.97 19.26
CA LEU A 405 1.77 13.53 19.18
C LEU A 405 0.53 13.18 18.35
N LEU A 406 0.71 12.58 17.18
CA LEU A 406 -0.34 12.37 16.18
C LEU A 406 -0.43 10.91 15.76
N TRP A 407 -1.62 10.50 15.33
CA TRP A 407 -1.94 9.14 14.90
C TRP A 407 -1.48 8.86 13.48
N HIS A 408 -0.84 7.71 13.27
CA HIS A 408 -0.57 7.13 11.97
C HIS A 408 -1.11 5.70 11.90
N GLY A 409 -2.19 5.50 11.15
CA GLY A 409 -2.80 4.19 10.95
C GLY A 409 -2.17 3.50 9.75
N THR A 410 -1.92 2.19 9.87
CA THR A 410 -1.19 1.44 8.85
C THR A 410 -1.62 -0.02 8.81
N ASN A 411 -1.07 -0.77 7.85
CA ASN A 411 -1.26 -2.20 7.74
C ASN A 411 -0.36 -2.95 8.74
N VAL A 412 -0.88 -3.98 9.42
CA VAL A 412 -0.07 -4.82 10.32
C VAL A 412 1.15 -5.41 9.60
N ALA A 413 1.02 -5.72 8.30
CA ALA A 413 2.09 -6.27 7.48
C ALA A 413 3.29 -5.34 7.28
N VAL A 414 3.18 -4.04 7.57
CA VAL A 414 4.29 -3.09 7.37
C VAL A 414 4.88 -2.58 8.68
N VAL A 415 4.34 -3.02 9.82
CA VAL A 415 4.84 -2.63 11.14
C VAL A 415 6.32 -2.92 11.30
N ALA A 416 6.79 -4.11 10.91
CA ALA A 416 8.21 -4.46 10.98
C ALA A 416 9.09 -3.53 10.11
N ALA A 417 8.62 -3.16 8.92
CA ALA A 417 9.34 -2.25 8.03
C ALA A 417 9.37 -0.82 8.58
N ILE A 418 8.28 -0.34 9.17
CA ILE A 418 8.19 0.98 9.81
C ILE A 418 9.08 1.03 11.05
N LEU A 419 9.10 -0.01 11.88
CA LEU A 419 9.99 -0.09 13.03
C LEU A 419 11.47 -0.05 12.61
N LYS A 420 11.84 -0.73 11.51
CA LYS A 420 13.20 -0.66 10.98
C LYS A 420 13.56 0.65 10.32
N SER A 421 12.74 1.10 9.38
CA SER A 421 13.11 2.12 8.40
C SER A 421 12.43 3.47 8.65
N GLY A 422 11.36 3.49 9.46
CA GLY A 422 10.58 4.68 9.78
C GLY A 422 9.46 4.93 8.82
N LEU A 423 8.74 6.01 9.07
CA LEU A 423 7.82 6.57 8.08
C LEU A 423 8.61 7.24 6.97
N ARG A 424 8.26 6.90 5.72
CA ARG A 424 9.03 7.29 4.53
C ARG A 424 8.18 8.07 3.54
N ILE A 425 8.83 8.98 2.80
CA ILE A 425 8.27 9.66 1.65
C ILE A 425 8.78 8.93 0.40
N MET A 426 8.03 7.91 -0.02
CA MET A 426 8.34 7.10 -1.19
C MET A 426 7.90 7.80 -2.48
N PRO A 427 8.39 7.39 -3.67
CA PRO A 427 7.84 7.87 -4.94
C PRO A 427 6.33 7.63 -5.07
N SER A 428 5.83 6.57 -4.42
CA SER A 428 4.42 6.21 -4.28
C SER A 428 3.68 6.94 -3.16
N SER A 429 4.35 7.76 -2.36
CA SER A 429 3.67 8.68 -1.46
C SER A 429 2.88 9.67 -2.31
N GLY A 430 1.64 9.88 -1.91
CA GLY A 430 0.67 10.65 -2.65
C GLY A 430 -0.65 10.63 -1.89
N GLY A 431 -1.60 11.43 -2.34
CA GLY A 431 -2.85 11.63 -1.63
C GLY A 431 -3.35 13.05 -1.82
N ARG A 432 -4.35 13.41 -1.03
CA ARG A 432 -5.13 14.64 -1.20
C ARG A 432 -4.33 15.92 -0.95
N VAL A 433 -3.18 15.81 -0.27
CA VAL A 433 -2.29 16.92 0.10
C VAL A 433 -0.84 16.67 -0.36
N GLY A 434 -0.71 15.86 -1.43
CA GLY A 434 0.53 15.59 -2.13
C GLY A 434 1.46 14.58 -1.43
N LYS A 435 2.78 14.75 -1.59
CA LYS A 435 3.79 13.74 -1.22
C LYS A 435 4.47 14.06 0.11
N GLY A 436 3.86 13.63 1.21
CA GLY A 436 4.40 13.78 2.55
C GLY A 436 4.03 12.63 3.47
N ILE A 437 4.38 12.74 4.75
CA ILE A 437 3.94 11.84 5.81
C ILE A 437 2.62 12.39 6.36
N TYR A 438 1.56 11.59 6.24
CA TYR A 438 0.21 11.95 6.71
C TYR A 438 0.01 11.47 8.14
N LEU A 439 -0.38 12.40 9.00
CA LEU A 439 -0.69 12.19 10.40
C LEU A 439 -2.06 12.81 10.71
N ALA A 440 -2.76 12.30 11.72
CA ALA A 440 -4.05 12.87 12.13
C ALA A 440 -4.10 13.06 13.65
N ASN A 441 -4.79 14.11 14.09
CA ASN A 441 -5.11 14.26 15.52
C ASN A 441 -6.31 13.41 15.96
N MET A 442 -6.96 12.73 15.02
CA MET A 442 -8.15 11.90 15.22
C MET A 442 -7.85 10.42 14.96
N LEU A 443 -7.93 9.56 15.99
CA LEU A 443 -7.79 8.11 15.80
C LEU A 443 -8.85 7.56 14.83
N GLN A 444 -10.06 8.12 14.84
CA GLN A 444 -11.14 7.78 13.90
C GLN A 444 -10.70 7.92 12.42
N LYS A 445 -9.89 8.94 12.09
CA LYS A 445 -9.37 9.16 10.75
C LYS A 445 -8.28 8.15 10.43
N SER A 446 -7.26 8.04 11.29
CA SER A 446 -6.14 7.12 11.07
C SER A 446 -6.59 5.65 11.00
N ARG A 447 -7.65 5.27 11.73
CA ARG A 447 -8.23 3.92 11.65
C ARG A 447 -8.69 3.53 10.25
N GLN A 448 -9.08 4.48 9.39
CA GLN A 448 -9.50 4.17 8.02
C GLN A 448 -8.39 3.53 7.18
N TYR A 449 -7.13 3.72 7.59
CA TYR A 449 -5.93 3.17 6.95
C TYR A 449 -5.42 1.91 7.68
N VAL A 450 -6.05 1.52 8.79
CA VAL A 450 -5.67 0.31 9.52
C VAL A 450 -6.20 -0.90 8.77
N CYS A 451 -5.28 -1.66 8.19
CA CYS A 451 -5.56 -3.00 7.69
C CYS A 451 -5.16 -4.00 8.77
N ALA A 452 -6.16 -4.47 9.52
CA ALA A 452 -5.97 -5.50 10.54
C ALA A 452 -5.71 -6.87 9.90
N ALA A 453 -5.12 -7.75 10.70
CA ALA A 453 -4.81 -9.11 10.29
C ALA A 453 -5.36 -10.12 11.29
N ARG A 454 -5.64 -11.33 10.79
CA ARG A 454 -6.00 -12.45 11.65
C ARG A 454 -4.76 -13.07 12.27
N TYR A 455 -4.75 -13.16 13.59
CA TYR A 455 -3.68 -13.79 14.35
C TYR A 455 -4.28 -14.55 15.53
N LYS A 456 -3.96 -15.85 15.66
CA LYS A 456 -4.49 -16.75 16.69
C LYS A 456 -6.04 -16.71 16.86
N GLY A 457 -6.77 -16.51 15.77
CA GLY A 457 -8.24 -16.45 15.77
C GLY A 457 -8.84 -15.09 16.13
N GLU A 458 -8.00 -14.07 16.39
CA GLU A 458 -8.42 -12.69 16.65
C GLU A 458 -8.08 -11.79 15.46
N THR A 459 -8.83 -10.70 15.30
CA THR A 459 -8.51 -9.64 14.34
C THR A 459 -7.77 -8.53 15.10
N ILE A 460 -6.50 -8.32 14.77
CA ILE A 460 -5.65 -7.34 15.45
C ILE A 460 -5.24 -6.25 14.47
N GLY A 461 -5.39 -5.00 14.87
CA GLY A 461 -4.89 -3.82 14.16
C GLY A 461 -3.74 -3.15 14.92
N CYS A 462 -2.87 -2.46 14.19
CA CYS A 462 -1.77 -1.67 14.75
C CYS A 462 -1.91 -0.20 14.34
N VAL A 463 -1.57 0.71 15.25
CA VAL A 463 -1.51 2.15 15.01
C VAL A 463 -0.27 2.71 15.67
N PHE A 464 0.40 3.65 15.02
CA PHE A 464 1.52 4.39 15.61
C PHE A 464 1.06 5.75 16.14
N LEU A 465 1.72 6.19 17.21
CA LEU A 465 1.77 7.58 17.63
C LEU A 465 3.14 8.15 17.32
N VAL A 466 3.12 9.30 16.67
CA VAL A 466 4.28 9.92 16.04
C VAL A 466 4.42 11.33 16.59
N GLU A 467 5.60 11.67 17.11
CA GLU A 467 5.94 13.05 17.44
C GLU A 467 6.35 13.75 16.15
N ALA A 468 5.67 14.84 15.82
CA ALA A 468 5.98 15.67 14.66
C ALA A 468 6.27 17.10 15.09
N ALA A 469 7.40 17.64 14.63
CA ALA A 469 7.79 19.03 14.79
C ALA A 469 7.08 19.88 13.72
N LEU A 470 5.88 20.38 14.01
CA LEU A 470 5.04 21.00 12.98
C LEU A 470 5.40 22.44 12.67
N GLY A 471 6.02 23.15 13.62
CA GLY A 471 6.38 24.56 13.46
C GLY A 471 5.21 25.42 13.00
N ARG A 472 5.50 26.32 12.06
CA ARG A 472 4.48 27.14 11.40
C ARG A 472 3.78 26.32 10.32
N MET A 473 2.50 26.02 10.56
CA MET A 473 1.68 25.26 9.63
C MET A 473 1.10 26.16 8.53
N HIS A 474 1.10 25.69 7.28
CA HIS A 474 0.32 26.28 6.19
C HIS A 474 -1.06 25.61 6.14
N GLU A 475 -2.12 26.37 6.38
CA GLU A 475 -3.47 25.82 6.41
C GLU A 475 -4.13 25.78 5.02
N ILE A 476 -4.74 24.64 4.68
CA ILE A 476 -5.56 24.47 3.48
C ILE A 476 -6.92 23.86 3.84
N THR A 477 -7.95 24.16 3.05
CA THR A 477 -9.32 23.61 3.22
C THR A 477 -9.84 22.88 1.98
N SER A 478 -9.00 22.76 0.95
CA SER A 478 -9.29 22.07 -0.30
C SER A 478 -8.11 21.20 -0.67
N ASP A 479 -8.37 20.10 -1.38
CA ASP A 479 -7.36 19.16 -1.86
C ASP A 479 -6.31 19.90 -2.72
N ASP A 480 -5.03 19.70 -2.39
CA ASP A 480 -3.90 20.16 -3.20
C ASP A 480 -2.86 19.03 -3.28
N SER A 481 -3.02 18.19 -4.28
CA SER A 481 -2.15 17.05 -4.51
C SER A 481 -0.78 17.41 -5.09
N SER A 482 -0.56 18.69 -5.45
CA SER A 482 0.69 19.14 -6.05
C SER A 482 1.79 19.41 -5.02
N ILE A 483 1.42 19.48 -3.74
CA ILE A 483 2.35 19.82 -2.66
C ILE A 483 3.37 18.69 -2.46
N THR A 484 4.65 19.02 -2.64
CA THR A 484 5.78 18.09 -2.45
C THR A 484 6.77 18.57 -1.41
N LYS A 485 6.53 19.77 -0.87
CA LYS A 485 7.30 20.42 0.19
C LYS A 485 6.41 21.43 0.90
N ALA A 486 6.72 21.74 2.15
CA ALA A 486 6.03 22.82 2.85
C ALA A 486 6.14 24.15 2.06
N PRO A 487 5.05 24.93 1.93
CA PRO A 487 5.08 26.24 1.30
C PRO A 487 6.08 27.18 1.96
N THR A 488 6.57 28.17 1.20
CA THR A 488 7.60 29.10 1.70
C THR A 488 7.12 29.83 2.97
N GLY A 489 7.93 29.77 4.02
CA GLY A 489 7.61 30.37 5.32
C GLY A 489 6.86 29.45 6.27
N SER A 490 6.55 28.22 5.88
CA SER A 490 5.93 27.20 6.72
C SER A 490 6.81 25.95 6.81
N ASP A 491 6.69 25.23 7.92
CA ASP A 491 7.43 23.99 8.19
C ASP A 491 6.60 22.74 7.86
N SER A 492 5.27 22.87 7.87
CA SER A 492 4.33 21.78 7.61
C SER A 492 3.04 22.30 6.97
N VAL A 493 2.14 21.39 6.59
CA VAL A 493 0.80 21.72 6.07
C VAL A 493 -0.26 21.12 7.00
N LEU A 494 -1.30 21.90 7.28
CA LEU A 494 -2.51 21.47 7.96
C LEU A 494 -3.66 21.51 6.96
N ALA A 495 -4.14 20.35 6.55
CA ALA A 495 -5.43 20.25 5.88
C ALA A 495 -6.54 20.30 6.93
N LYS A 496 -7.11 21.48 7.11
CA LYS A 496 -8.06 21.76 8.19
C LYS A 496 -9.39 21.07 7.91
N GLY A 497 -9.79 20.17 8.79
CA GLY A 497 -11.05 19.45 8.73
C GLY A 497 -12.22 20.22 9.29
N ARG A 498 -13.43 19.71 9.02
CA ARG A 498 -14.69 20.19 9.62
C ARG A 498 -14.83 19.82 11.10
N ILE A 499 -14.17 18.74 11.53
CA ILE A 499 -14.23 18.19 12.89
C ILE A 499 -12.81 18.00 13.42
N HIS A 500 -12.56 18.43 14.65
CA HIS A 500 -11.28 18.23 15.33
C HIS A 500 -11.46 18.16 16.86
N PRO A 501 -10.47 17.69 17.63
CA PRO A 501 -10.49 17.76 19.08
C PRO A 501 -10.45 19.22 19.57
N ASP A 502 -11.18 19.52 20.64
CA ASP A 502 -11.14 20.81 21.31
C ASP A 502 -9.79 21.04 22.02
N ALA A 503 -9.04 22.04 21.55
CA ALA A 503 -7.71 22.38 22.06
C ALA A 503 -7.71 22.85 23.52
N ALA A 504 -8.86 23.27 24.07
CA ALA A 504 -8.97 23.66 25.48
C ALA A 504 -8.71 22.48 26.45
N HIS A 505 -8.72 21.25 25.94
CA HIS A 505 -8.53 20.01 26.68
C HIS A 505 -7.24 19.28 26.28
N ASP A 506 -6.36 19.96 25.54
CA ASP A 506 -5.06 19.42 25.16
C ASP A 506 -4.25 19.07 26.43
N ARG A 507 -3.61 17.91 26.40
CA ARG A 507 -2.65 17.47 27.41
C ARG A 507 -1.25 17.56 26.85
N HIS A 508 -0.28 17.43 27.74
CA HIS A 508 1.13 17.57 27.41
C HIS A 508 1.92 16.41 27.99
N LEU A 509 2.82 15.84 27.21
CA LEU A 509 3.78 14.82 27.64
C LEU A 509 5.19 15.38 27.49
N ASN A 510 6.01 15.20 28.53
CA ASN A 510 7.45 15.47 28.42
C ASN A 510 8.14 14.29 27.74
N LEU A 511 8.56 14.45 26.50
CA LEU A 511 9.26 13.42 25.73
C LEU A 511 10.69 13.91 25.43
N ASP A 512 11.67 13.30 26.09
CA ASP A 512 13.09 13.67 26.05
C ASP A 512 13.33 15.17 26.30
N GLY A 513 12.68 15.73 27.33
CA GLY A 513 12.83 17.14 27.70
C GLY A 513 12.03 18.12 26.85
N ARG A 514 11.28 17.65 25.84
CA ARG A 514 10.39 18.49 25.02
C ARG A 514 8.94 18.34 25.49
N ASP A 515 8.22 19.46 25.48
CA ASP A 515 6.80 19.50 25.78
C ASP A 515 6.00 19.19 24.50
N VAL A 516 5.30 18.06 24.47
CA VAL A 516 4.60 17.56 23.28
C VAL A 516 3.09 17.54 23.52
N THR A 517 2.35 18.23 22.66
CA THR A 517 0.88 18.34 22.76
C THR A 517 0.19 17.04 22.35
N VAL A 518 -0.84 16.64 23.11
CA VAL A 518 -1.69 15.47 22.89
C VAL A 518 -3.16 15.91 22.90
N ASN A 519 -3.88 15.70 21.79
CA ASN A 519 -5.23 16.25 21.59
C ASN A 519 -6.35 15.42 22.25
N CYS A 520 -6.45 15.50 23.58
CA CYS A 520 -7.41 14.73 24.40
C CYS A 520 -8.83 15.33 24.49
N GLY A 521 -9.15 16.36 23.69
CA GLY A 521 -10.45 17.03 23.75
C GLY A 521 -11.61 16.32 23.03
N PRO A 522 -12.86 16.62 23.42
CA PRO A 522 -14.04 16.16 22.69
C PRO A 522 -14.03 16.70 21.25
N GLN A 523 -14.72 16.00 20.36
CA GLN A 523 -14.88 16.43 18.97
C GLN A 523 -15.74 17.70 18.88
N VAL A 524 -15.22 18.74 18.24
CA VAL A 524 -15.90 20.01 17.97
C VAL A 524 -15.88 20.35 16.48
N SER A 525 -16.84 21.18 16.06
CA SER A 525 -16.85 21.74 14.71
C SER A 525 -15.83 22.86 14.60
N SER A 526 -15.02 22.85 13.54
CA SER A 526 -14.08 23.94 13.25
C SER A 526 -14.76 25.19 12.68
N GLY A 527 -16.00 25.08 12.21
CA GLY A 527 -16.72 26.16 11.51
C GLY A 527 -16.22 26.47 10.10
N VAL A 528 -15.16 25.80 9.62
CA VAL A 528 -14.63 26.03 8.27
C VAL A 528 -15.39 25.25 7.20
N GLN A 529 -15.54 25.84 6.01
CA GLN A 529 -15.95 25.09 4.83
C GLN A 529 -14.72 24.38 4.26
N SER A 530 -14.70 23.06 4.35
CA SER A 530 -13.56 22.24 3.98
C SER A 530 -13.97 20.95 3.28
N SER A 531 -13.17 20.50 2.31
CA SER A 531 -13.27 19.17 1.71
C SER A 531 -12.79 18.07 2.65
N PHE A 532 -12.10 18.40 3.74
CA PHE A 532 -11.61 17.46 4.74
C PHE A 532 -12.61 17.28 5.88
N GLN A 533 -12.84 16.03 6.29
CA GLN A 533 -13.71 15.75 7.43
C GLN A 533 -12.97 15.99 8.76
N HIS A 534 -11.75 15.49 8.87
CA HIS A 534 -10.89 15.63 10.04
C HIS A 534 -9.61 16.39 9.66
N ASP A 535 -8.93 16.96 10.65
CA ASP A 535 -7.61 17.58 10.43
C ASP A 535 -6.60 16.51 9.99
N GLU A 536 -5.82 16.82 8.95
CA GLU A 536 -4.68 16.04 8.50
C GLU A 536 -3.43 16.91 8.52
N TYR A 537 -2.37 16.41 9.16
CA TYR A 537 -1.10 17.09 9.37
C TYR A 537 -0.05 16.44 8.49
N LEU A 538 0.68 17.25 7.74
CA LEU A 538 1.68 16.78 6.80
C LEU A 538 3.04 17.40 7.04
N VAL A 539 4.03 16.51 7.17
CA VAL A 539 5.45 16.87 7.12
C VAL A 539 6.05 16.34 5.82
N TYR A 540 6.97 17.11 5.24
CA TYR A 540 7.59 16.82 3.94
C TYR A 540 9.06 16.44 4.05
N GLN A 541 9.53 16.22 5.28
CA GLN A 541 10.88 15.76 5.59
C GLN A 541 10.74 14.60 6.58
N GLU A 542 11.34 13.45 6.28
CA GLU A 542 11.24 12.25 7.13
C GLU A 542 11.81 12.49 8.54
N ALA A 543 12.84 13.33 8.63
CA ALA A 543 13.49 13.74 9.86
C ALA A 543 12.64 14.67 10.75
N GLN A 544 11.54 15.24 10.24
CA GLN A 544 10.66 16.15 10.99
C GLN A 544 9.68 15.39 11.92
N GLN A 545 9.75 14.06 11.91
CA GLN A 545 8.94 13.19 12.77
C GLN A 545 9.78 12.06 13.36
N ARG A 546 9.30 11.49 14.46
CA ARG A 546 9.84 10.24 15.03
C ARG A 546 8.74 9.41 15.67
N LEU A 547 8.92 8.09 15.64
CA LEU A 547 7.98 7.17 16.28
C LEU A 547 8.13 7.27 17.79
N ARG A 548 6.99 7.28 18.50
CA ARG A 548 6.99 7.30 19.96
C ARG A 548 6.29 6.12 20.57
N TYR A 549 5.17 5.70 19.98
CA TYR A 549 4.45 4.54 20.48
C TYR A 549 3.87 3.71 19.34
N ILE A 550 3.77 2.41 19.57
CA ILE A 550 2.93 1.50 18.79
C ILE A 550 1.85 0.92 19.70
N LEU A 551 0.62 0.92 19.21
CA LEU A 551 -0.55 0.44 19.93
C LEU A 551 -1.17 -0.70 19.13
N THR A 552 -1.58 -1.75 19.85
CA THR A 552 -2.35 -2.86 19.26
C THR A 552 -3.78 -2.84 19.76
N PHE A 553 -4.71 -3.09 18.84
CA PHE A 553 -6.14 -3.12 19.11
C PHE A 553 -6.74 -4.43 18.62
N LYS A 554 -7.65 -5.00 19.41
CA LYS A 554 -8.59 -6.01 18.93
C LYS A 554 -9.75 -5.30 18.21
N LEU A 555 -10.05 -5.71 16.98
CA LEU A 555 -11.09 -5.12 16.12
C LEU A 555 -12.32 -6.01 15.94
#